data_AF-A0A831K930-F1
#
_entry.id   AF-A0A831K930-F1
#
_cell.length_a   1.000
_cell.length_b   1.000
_cell.length_c   1.000
_cell.angle_alpha   90.00
_cell.angle_beta   90.00
_cell.angle_gamma   90.00
#
_symmetry.space_group_name_H-M   'P 1'
#
loop_
_entity.id
_entity.type
_entity.pdbx_description
1 polymer ?
#
loop_
_entity_poly.entity_id
_entity_poly.type
_entity_poly.pdbx_seq_one_letter_code
_entity_poly.pdbx_strand_id
1 'polypeptide(L)'
;MQELKTKFLIDIIKVDYYKEYPIFLPSENNTEEFFKKPISSKADDWCYEKEYRYYLFEKADIPIHLPPNIIESVYLGCKMPLDNRHKILRILATKPYRIKLFQASIEKDTFGLQFTEVKF
;
A
#
# COMPACT_ATOMS: atom_id res chain seq x y z
N MET A 1 -4.05 -20.22 -26.03
CA MET A 1 -3.59 -19.38 -24.90
C MET A 1 -3.58 -17.94 -25.36
N GLN A 2 -4.61 -17.19 -25.05
CA GLN A 2 -4.68 -15.77 -25.36
C GLN A 2 -4.26 -15.06 -24.08
N GLU A 3 -3.09 -14.40 -24.11
CA GLU A 3 -2.70 -13.49 -23.05
C GLU A 3 -3.79 -12.42 -22.95
N LEU A 4 -4.60 -12.49 -21.88
CA LEU A 4 -5.45 -11.38 -21.48
C LEU A 4 -4.52 -10.24 -21.07
N LYS A 5 -4.06 -9.44 -22.05
CA LYS A 5 -3.57 -8.09 -21.82
C LYS A 5 -4.70 -7.33 -21.16
N THR A 6 -4.72 -7.37 -19.83
CA THR A 6 -5.76 -6.72 -19.05
C THR A 6 -5.43 -5.25 -19.10
N LYS A 7 -6.03 -4.59 -20.10
CA LYS A 7 -5.81 -3.19 -20.42
C LYS A 7 -6.65 -2.34 -19.45
N PHE A 8 -6.35 -2.48 -18.17
CA PHE A 8 -6.89 -1.59 -17.15
C PHE A 8 -6.06 -0.31 -17.14
N LEU A 9 -6.72 0.84 -17.04
CA LEU A 9 -6.04 2.07 -16.72
C LEU A 9 -5.60 2.01 -15.25
N ILE A 10 -4.40 1.48 -15.03
CA ILE A 10 -3.72 1.54 -13.75
C ILE A 10 -2.84 2.79 -13.80
N ASP A 11 -3.20 3.81 -13.04
CA ASP A 11 -2.30 4.95 -12.83
C ASP A 11 -1.43 4.68 -11.61
N ILE A 12 -0.15 4.99 -11.74
CA ILE A 12 0.81 4.96 -10.62
C ILE A 12 1.03 6.42 -10.24
N ILE A 13 0.44 6.81 -9.11
CA ILE A 13 0.45 8.19 -8.67
C ILE A 13 1.46 8.33 -7.54
N LYS A 14 2.46 9.19 -7.74
CA LYS A 14 3.36 9.60 -6.68
C LYS A 14 2.56 10.48 -5.70
N VAL A 15 2.72 10.21 -4.40
CA VAL A 15 2.06 11.02 -3.36
C VAL A 15 2.78 12.35 -3.19
N ASP A 16 1.99 13.42 -3.15
CA ASP A 16 2.40 14.77 -2.84
C ASP A 16 2.15 15.07 -1.36
N TYR A 17 3.14 15.71 -0.72
CA TYR A 17 3.14 15.97 0.71
C TYR A 17 2.95 17.45 1.01
N TYR A 18 2.04 17.76 1.93
CA TYR A 18 1.66 19.14 2.27
C TYR A 18 1.64 19.36 3.78
N LYS A 19 2.14 20.53 4.22
CA LYS A 19 2.10 20.94 5.64
C LYS A 19 0.69 21.27 6.11
N GLU A 20 -0.11 21.84 5.22
CA GLU A 20 -1.50 22.20 5.47
C GLU A 20 -2.40 21.43 4.50
N TYR A 21 -3.61 21.11 4.91
CA TYR A 21 -4.54 20.37 4.05
C TYR A 21 -4.89 21.22 2.81
N PRO A 22 -4.64 20.72 1.59
CA PRO A 22 -4.86 21.50 0.38
C PRO A 22 -6.35 21.77 0.16
N ILE A 23 -6.65 22.97 -0.35
CA ILE A 23 -8.02 23.36 -0.71
C ILE A 23 -8.32 22.85 -2.12
N PHE A 24 -9.45 22.15 -2.28
CA PHE A 24 -9.93 21.65 -3.56
C PHE A 24 -11.12 22.47 -4.03
N LEU A 25 -10.94 23.27 -5.08
CA LEU A 25 -12.02 24.03 -5.70
C LEU A 25 -12.43 23.35 -7.01
N PRO A 26 -13.70 22.90 -7.14
CA PRO A 26 -14.19 22.38 -8.42
C PRO A 26 -14.17 23.51 -9.45
N SER A 27 -13.61 23.26 -10.63
CA SER A 27 -13.72 24.17 -11.78
C SER A 27 -13.88 23.36 -13.07
N GLU A 28 -14.66 23.89 -14.02
CA GLU A 28 -15.00 23.20 -15.28
C GLU A 28 -13.76 22.81 -16.11
N ASN A 29 -12.65 23.52 -15.95
CA ASN A 29 -11.40 23.29 -16.66
C ASN A 29 -10.40 22.38 -15.93
N ASN A 30 -10.75 21.85 -14.75
CA ASN A 30 -9.78 21.17 -13.89
C ASN A 30 -10.30 19.88 -13.22
N THR A 31 -11.22 19.18 -13.88
CA THR A 31 -11.86 17.98 -13.36
C THR A 31 -10.84 16.88 -12.98
N GLU A 32 -9.79 16.69 -13.77
CA GLU A 32 -8.78 15.66 -13.49
C GLU A 32 -7.92 16.00 -12.26
N GLU A 33 -7.42 17.24 -12.12
CA GLU A 33 -6.67 17.63 -10.91
C GLU A 33 -7.57 17.60 -9.68
N PHE A 34 -8.85 17.96 -9.82
CA PHE A 34 -9.82 17.90 -8.74
C PHE A 34 -10.00 16.48 -8.19
N PHE A 35 -9.97 15.44 -9.04
CA PHE A 35 -10.02 14.05 -8.58
C PHE A 35 -8.67 13.51 -8.14
N LYS A 36 -7.58 13.87 -8.83
CA LYS A 36 -6.24 13.34 -8.59
C LYS A 36 -5.63 13.88 -7.31
N LYS A 37 -5.77 15.17 -7.03
CA LYS A 37 -5.11 15.84 -5.91
C LYS A 37 -5.57 15.31 -4.54
N PRO A 38 -6.87 15.08 -4.26
CA PRO A 38 -7.29 14.46 -2.99
C PRO A 38 -6.71 13.06 -2.79
N ILE A 39 -6.67 12.25 -3.85
CA ILE A 39 -6.19 10.87 -3.79
C ILE A 39 -4.66 10.78 -3.84
N SER A 40 -3.96 11.85 -4.20
CA SER A 40 -2.48 11.93 -4.19
C SER A 40 -1.92 12.75 -3.03
N SER A 41 -2.73 13.42 -2.23
CA SER A 41 -2.25 14.26 -1.12
C SER A 41 -2.08 13.47 0.17
N LYS A 42 -1.05 13.82 0.94
CA LYS A 42 -0.81 13.34 2.31
C LYS A 42 -0.16 14.42 3.17
N ALA A 43 -0.31 14.33 4.49
CA ALA A 43 0.34 15.25 5.41
C ALA A 43 1.87 15.09 5.37
N ASP A 44 2.61 16.20 5.46
CA ASP A 44 4.07 16.28 5.39
C ASP A 44 4.77 15.45 6.48
N ASP A 45 4.12 15.25 7.63
CA ASP A 45 4.61 14.37 8.69
C ASP A 45 4.90 12.94 8.20
N TRP A 46 4.31 12.53 7.07
CA TRP A 46 4.44 11.20 6.47
C TRP A 46 5.38 11.17 5.25
N CYS A 47 6.10 12.25 4.95
CA CYS A 47 6.97 12.35 3.76
C CYS A 47 8.10 11.30 3.72
N TYR A 48 8.48 10.75 4.89
CA TYR A 48 9.49 9.71 5.00
C TYR A 48 9.09 8.39 4.31
N GLU A 49 7.80 8.16 4.06
CA GLU A 49 7.32 6.92 3.41
C GLU A 49 7.60 6.86 1.91
N LYS A 50 7.76 8.03 1.25
CA LYS A 50 8.01 8.13 -0.20
C LYS A 50 6.99 7.31 -1.01
N GLU A 51 5.71 7.51 -0.71
CA GLU A 51 4.60 6.65 -1.12
C GLU A 51 4.27 6.79 -2.62
N TYR A 52 3.97 5.66 -3.26
CA TYR A 52 3.36 5.56 -4.58
C TYR A 52 2.05 4.76 -4.47
N ARG A 53 0.98 5.24 -5.11
CA ARG A 53 -0.35 4.61 -5.06
C ARG A 53 -0.71 4.04 -6.43
N TYR A 54 -1.18 2.79 -6.43
CA TYR A 54 -1.81 2.17 -7.61
C TYR A 54 -3.31 2.46 -7.55
N TYR A 55 -3.83 3.17 -8.55
CA TYR A 55 -5.26 3.43 -8.67
C TYR A 55 -5.86 2.68 -9.85
N LEU A 56 -6.95 1.98 -9.56
CA LEU A 56 -7.77 1.28 -10.54
C LEU A 56 -9.17 1.88 -10.51
N PHE A 57 -9.50 2.68 -11.51
CA PHE A 57 -10.76 3.43 -11.53
C PHE A 57 -11.97 2.58 -11.94
N GLU A 58 -11.75 1.53 -12.72
CA GLU A 58 -12.83 0.79 -13.38
C GLU A 58 -13.29 -0.45 -12.61
N LYS A 59 -12.48 -0.96 -11.67
CA LYS A 59 -12.74 -2.21 -10.95
C LYS A 59 -12.21 -2.17 -9.53
N ALA A 60 -12.81 -2.99 -8.67
CA ALA A 60 -12.34 -3.29 -7.34
C ALA A 60 -12.20 -4.82 -7.18
N ASP A 61 -11.52 -5.26 -6.12
CA ASP A 61 -11.39 -6.67 -5.75
C ASP A 61 -10.87 -7.59 -6.87
N ILE A 62 -9.89 -7.10 -7.64
CA ILE A 62 -9.20 -7.90 -8.64
C ILE A 62 -7.81 -8.32 -8.15
N PRO A 63 -7.35 -9.54 -8.47
CA PRO A 63 -5.97 -9.92 -8.22
C PRO A 63 -5.04 -9.09 -9.11
N ILE A 64 -4.02 -8.48 -8.50
CA ILE A 64 -2.94 -7.82 -9.22
C ILE A 64 -1.70 -8.73 -9.25
N HIS A 65 -1.13 -8.89 -10.43
CA HIS A 65 0.11 -9.63 -10.60
C HIS A 65 1.28 -8.68 -10.36
N LEU A 66 1.93 -8.86 -9.23
CA LEU A 66 3.16 -8.15 -8.88
C LEU A 66 4.37 -8.90 -9.44
N PRO A 67 5.37 -8.21 -10.03
CA PRO A 67 6.60 -8.84 -10.45
C PRO A 67 7.26 -9.62 -9.30
N PRO A 68 7.94 -10.74 -9.58
CA PRO A 68 8.77 -11.41 -8.59
C PRO A 68 9.75 -10.44 -7.91
N ASN A 69 10.05 -10.65 -6.63
CA ASN A 69 10.99 -9.84 -5.84
C ASN A 69 10.61 -8.35 -5.61
N ILE A 70 9.43 -7.88 -6.01
CA ILE A 70 9.05 -6.47 -5.78
C ILE A 70 8.65 -6.19 -4.32
N ILE A 71 8.18 -7.19 -3.59
CA ILE A 71 7.84 -7.08 -2.18
C ILE A 71 9.06 -7.46 -1.35
N GLU A 72 9.68 -6.49 -0.69
CA GLU A 72 10.80 -6.75 0.23
C GLU A 72 10.31 -7.31 1.57
N SER A 73 9.26 -6.69 2.13
CA SER A 73 8.81 -6.93 3.50
C SER A 73 7.29 -6.86 3.62
N VAL A 74 6.73 -7.68 4.52
CA VAL A 74 5.33 -7.64 4.93
C VAL A 74 5.26 -7.31 6.42
N TYR A 75 4.44 -6.33 6.77
CA TYR A 75 4.22 -5.89 8.14
C TYR A 75 2.80 -6.26 8.57
N LEU A 76 2.68 -7.12 9.59
CA LEU A 76 1.41 -7.53 10.16
C LEU A 76 0.98 -6.55 11.25
N GLY A 77 -0.27 -6.09 11.20
CA GLY A 77 -0.84 -5.24 12.24
C GLY A 77 -0.89 -5.93 13.60
N CYS A 78 -0.87 -5.12 14.67
CA CYS A 78 -0.83 -5.59 16.06
C CYS A 78 -2.05 -6.41 16.50
N LYS A 79 -3.21 -6.19 15.86
CA LYS A 79 -4.48 -6.89 16.14
C LYS A 79 -4.88 -7.88 15.05
N MET A 80 -3.94 -8.32 14.21
CA MET A 80 -4.25 -9.25 13.14
C MET A 80 -4.70 -10.61 13.70
N PRO A 81 -5.85 -11.17 13.26
CA PRO A 81 -6.26 -12.52 13.65
C PRO A 81 -5.21 -13.57 13.27
N LEU A 82 -5.00 -14.56 14.16
CA LEU A 82 -3.99 -15.60 13.98
C LEU A 82 -4.18 -16.39 12.68
N ASP A 83 -5.42 -16.68 12.28
CA ASP A 83 -5.70 -17.40 11.04
C ASP A 83 -5.24 -16.64 9.80
N ASN A 84 -5.40 -15.32 9.78
CA ASN A 84 -4.93 -14.49 8.66
C ASN A 84 -3.40 -14.42 8.65
N ARG A 85 -2.77 -14.33 9.82
CA ARG A 85 -1.31 -14.44 9.94
C ARG A 85 -0.80 -15.77 9.39
N HIS A 86 -1.43 -16.89 9.74
CA HIS A 86 -1.06 -18.21 9.22
C HIS A 86 -1.25 -18.33 7.70
N LYS A 87 -2.32 -17.75 7.15
CA LYS A 87 -2.53 -17.69 5.70
C LYS A 87 -1.40 -16.93 5.01
N ILE A 88 -1.01 -15.76 5.52
CA ILE A 88 0.09 -14.97 4.99
C ILE A 88 1.41 -15.76 5.06
N LEU A 89 1.73 -16.35 6.21
CA LEU A 89 2.92 -17.19 6.39
C LEU A 89 3.00 -18.30 5.34
N ARG A 90 1.91 -19.03 5.11
CA ARG A 90 1.85 -20.08 4.08
C ARG A 90 2.10 -19.51 2.68
N ILE A 91 1.52 -18.36 2.34
CA ILE A 91 1.76 -17.71 1.04
C ILE A 91 3.23 -17.34 0.88
N LEU A 92 3.84 -16.74 1.90
CA LEU A 92 5.24 -16.32 1.86
C LEU A 92 6.20 -17.51 1.77
N ALA A 93 5.92 -18.61 2.47
CA ALA A 93 6.73 -19.83 2.40
C ALA A 93 6.73 -20.50 1.02
N THR A 94 5.74 -20.22 0.16
CA THR A 94 5.71 -20.75 -1.21
C THR A 94 6.50 -19.91 -2.22
N LYS A 95 7.02 -18.74 -1.81
CA LYS A 95 7.74 -17.85 -2.73
C LYS A 95 9.18 -18.35 -2.93
N PRO A 96 9.70 -18.31 -4.17
CA PRO A 96 11.08 -18.74 -4.46
C PRO A 96 12.13 -17.72 -4.02
N TYR A 97 11.74 -16.67 -3.29
CA TYR A 97 12.58 -15.58 -2.83
C TYR A 97 12.19 -15.15 -1.43
N ARG A 98 13.16 -14.59 -0.69
CA ARG A 98 12.98 -14.19 0.70
C ARG A 98 12.21 -12.87 0.78
N ILE A 99 11.03 -12.93 1.41
CA ILE A 99 10.28 -11.75 1.85
C ILE A 99 10.38 -11.70 3.38
N LYS A 100 10.80 -10.57 3.95
CA LYS A 100 10.85 -10.41 5.41
C LYS A 100 9.42 -10.27 5.95
N LEU A 101 9.16 -10.89 7.09
CA LEU A 101 7.87 -10.76 7.77
C LEU A 101 8.09 -10.11 9.13
N PHE A 102 7.32 -9.08 9.43
CA PHE A 102 7.37 -8.39 10.72
C PHE A 102 6.00 -8.42 11.39
N GLN A 103 5.99 -8.63 12.70
CA GLN A 103 4.80 -8.48 13.53
C GLN A 103 4.90 -7.17 14.30
N ALA A 104 3.91 -6.28 14.11
CA ALA A 104 3.76 -5.10 14.93
C ALA A 104 3.23 -5.46 16.31
N SER A 105 3.67 -4.75 17.35
CA SER A 105 3.03 -4.72 18.66
C SER A 105 3.07 -3.31 19.23
N ILE A 106 2.16 -3.00 20.14
CA ILE A 106 2.04 -1.67 20.75
C ILE A 106 3.21 -1.50 21.73
N GLU A 107 3.90 -0.36 21.64
CA GLU A 107 4.90 0.04 22.63
C GLU A 107 4.23 0.28 23.98
N LYS A 108 4.83 -0.22 25.07
CA LYS A 108 4.18 -0.18 26.39
C LYS A 108 4.13 1.23 26.99
N ASP A 109 5.22 1.97 26.82
CA ASP A 109 5.47 3.21 27.56
C ASP A 109 5.46 4.46 26.67
N THR A 110 5.28 4.28 25.36
CA THR A 110 5.28 5.36 24.37
C THR A 110 4.16 5.17 23.36
N PHE A 111 3.72 6.27 22.75
CA PHE A 111 2.82 6.20 21.61
C PHE A 111 3.61 5.73 20.38
N GLY A 112 3.63 4.42 20.15
CA GLY A 112 4.41 3.82 19.07
C GLY A 112 4.07 2.35 18.79
N LEU A 113 4.64 1.85 17.70
CA LEU A 113 4.62 0.43 17.34
C LEU A 113 6.06 -0.07 17.28
N GLN A 114 6.31 -1.24 17.88
CA GLN A 114 7.54 -2.00 17.67
C GLN A 114 7.29 -3.11 16.65
N PHE A 115 8.30 -3.41 15.83
CA PHE A 115 8.22 -4.44 14.78
C PHE A 115 9.28 -5.52 15.01
N THR A 116 8.82 -6.76 15.20
CA THR A 116 9.71 -7.91 15.40
C THR A 116 9.68 -8.81 14.18
N GLU A 117 10.85 -9.17 13.64
CA GLU A 117 10.93 -10.11 12.52
C GLU A 117 10.45 -11.50 12.95
N VAL A 118 9.52 -12.06 12.18
CA VAL A 118 9.02 -13.43 12.34
C VAL A 118 9.81 -14.35 11.43
N LYS A 119 10.45 -15.37 12.00
CA LYS A 119 11.13 -16.43 11.24
C LYS A 119 10.11 -17.51 10.85
N PHE A 120 10.21 -18.01 9.62
CA PHE A 120 9.34 -19.02 9.04
C PHE A 120 10.07 -19.75 7.90
#